data_AF-A0A839JX79-F1
#
_entry.id   AF-A0A839JX79-F1
#
_cell.length_a   1.000
_cell.length_b   1.000
_cell.length_c   1.000
_cell.angle_alpha   90.00
_cell.angle_beta   90.00
_cell.angle_gamma   90.00
#
_symmetry.space_group_name_H-M   'P 1'
#
loop_
_entity.id
_entity.type
_entity.pdbx_description
1 polymer ?
#
loop_
_entity_poly.entity_id
_entity_poly.type
_entity_poly.pdbx_seq_one_letter_code
_entity_poly.pdbx_strand_id
1 'polypeptide(L)'
;MESALIAALLVMALMVTFTFIILRMISINAGNKIRDNVVSQVQSYDNLIDMKASELQELQKQIVLEKEKLSGTKEMPTQVQPTFVGTTTPSLADYRHYDFANDYAKLKEKLSYQYKNVVKEIYQTNNIEEDKDYIETLNSLIDKLSFENVYKISSLDSEEQLEIIKEIVNEKEMLVLEKFLDNKQFDCISLYQWLYMQRKLHDVQICVKVTDKEKKTQGYGEIISVEYDHTLCEGFQVFVGNKMYDYGVCKYELI
;
A
#
# COMPACT_ATOMS: atom_id res chain seq x y z
N MET A 1 -72.47 6.58 7.50
CA MET A 1 -71.24 5.85 7.89
C MET A 1 -70.55 5.21 6.69
N GLU A 2 -71.30 4.63 5.74
CA GLU A 2 -70.70 3.94 4.57
C GLU A 2 -69.90 4.85 3.62
N SER A 3 -70.35 6.08 3.37
CA SER A 3 -69.64 7.02 2.48
C SER A 3 -68.27 7.47 3.00
N ALA A 4 -68.11 7.57 4.33
CA ALA A 4 -66.84 7.95 4.96
C ALA A 4 -65.79 6.82 4.88
N LEU A 5 -66.23 5.56 5.03
CA LEU A 5 -65.36 4.40 4.87
C LEU A 5 -64.89 4.23 3.42
N ILE A 6 -65.80 4.41 2.45
CA ILE A 6 -65.46 4.34 1.02
C ILE A 6 -64.45 5.42 0.65
N ALA A 7 -64.63 6.66 1.14
CA ALA A 7 -63.69 7.75 0.91
C ALA A 7 -62.30 7.46 1.50
N ALA A 8 -62.23 6.93 2.74
CA ALA A 8 -60.96 6.57 3.38
C ALA A 8 -60.21 5.45 2.62
N LEU A 9 -60.94 4.45 2.12
CA LEU A 9 -60.37 3.34 1.34
C LEU A 9 -59.81 3.82 0.00
N LEU A 10 -60.47 4.79 -0.64
CA LEU A 10 -60.02 5.43 -1.87
C LEU A 10 -58.72 6.22 -1.67
N VAL A 11 -58.61 6.98 -0.57
CA VAL A 11 -57.39 7.72 -0.22
C VAL A 11 -56.22 6.77 0.07
N MET A 12 -56.48 5.68 0.79
CA MET A 12 -55.46 4.69 1.11
C MET A 12 -54.94 3.98 -0.14
N ALA A 13 -55.83 3.61 -1.07
CA ALA A 13 -55.45 3.04 -2.36
C ALA A 13 -54.60 4.03 -3.18
N LEU A 14 -54.97 5.31 -3.17
CA LEU A 14 -54.23 6.36 -3.89
C LEU A 14 -52.82 6.54 -3.33
N MET A 15 -52.67 6.56 -1.99
CA MET A 15 -51.35 6.62 -1.33
C MET A 15 -50.46 5.43 -1.71
N VAL A 16 -51.00 4.20 -1.72
CA VAL A 16 -50.24 3.00 -2.11
C VAL A 16 -49.78 3.07 -3.57
N THR A 17 -50.66 3.51 -4.48
CA THR A 17 -50.27 3.68 -5.89
C THR A 17 -49.20 4.75 -6.08
N PHE A 18 -49.24 5.82 -5.31
CA PHE A 18 -48.26 6.90 -5.37
C PHE A 18 -46.88 6.43 -4.90
N THR A 19 -46.81 5.70 -3.78
CA THR A 19 -45.56 5.12 -3.28
C THR A 19 -44.95 4.14 -4.30
N PHE A 20 -45.78 3.35 -4.97
CA PHE A 20 -45.34 2.44 -6.01
C PHE A 20 -44.75 3.17 -7.23
N ILE A 21 -45.33 4.31 -7.62
CA ILE A 21 -44.81 5.16 -8.70
C ILE A 21 -43.43 5.74 -8.34
N ILE A 22 -43.26 6.23 -7.10
CA ILE A 22 -41.98 6.79 -6.63
C ILE A 22 -40.90 5.72 -6.64
N LEU A 23 -41.17 4.52 -6.12
CA LEU A 23 -40.22 3.40 -6.13
C LEU A 23 -39.79 3.04 -7.55
N ARG A 24 -40.73 3.00 -8.50
CA ARG A 24 -40.44 2.72 -9.91
C ARG A 24 -39.60 3.82 -10.55
N MET A 25 -39.86 5.08 -10.22
CA MET A 25 -39.11 6.24 -10.72
C MET A 25 -37.66 6.23 -10.22
N ILE A 26 -37.44 5.93 -8.93
CA ILE A 26 -36.11 5.81 -8.33
C ILE A 26 -35.33 4.66 -8.98
N SER A 27 -35.96 3.51 -9.17
CA SER A 27 -35.33 2.33 -9.79
C SER A 27 -34.86 2.60 -11.23
N ILE A 28 -35.69 3.29 -12.04
CA ILE A 28 -35.34 3.67 -13.42
C ILE A 28 -34.22 4.72 -13.44
N ASN A 29 -34.26 5.72 -12.55
CA ASN A 29 -33.24 6.76 -12.50
C ASN A 29 -31.89 6.25 -11.96
N ALA A 30 -31.90 5.29 -11.02
CA ALA A 30 -30.69 4.65 -10.52
C ALA A 30 -29.99 3.86 -11.63
N GLY A 31 -30.73 3.10 -12.45
CA GLY A 31 -30.17 2.34 -13.57
C GLY A 31 -29.47 3.21 -14.62
N ASN A 32 -30.08 4.36 -14.96
CA ASN A 32 -29.48 5.28 -15.95
C ASN A 32 -28.23 5.99 -15.40
N LYS A 33 -28.22 6.40 -14.12
CA LYS A 33 -27.05 7.04 -13.51
C LYS A 33 -25.85 6.11 -13.33
N ILE A 34 -26.10 4.81 -13.07
CA ILE A 34 -25.02 3.82 -12.96
C ILE A 34 -24.38 3.58 -14.33
N ARG A 35 -25.18 3.47 -15.39
CA ARG A 35 -24.66 3.24 -16.74
C ARG A 35 -23.78 4.38 -17.24
N ASP A 36 -24.22 5.62 -17.06
CA ASP A 36 -23.49 6.79 -17.56
C ASP A 36 -22.18 7.02 -16.81
N ASN A 37 -22.15 6.73 -15.50
CA ASN A 37 -20.94 6.89 -14.68
C ASN A 37 -19.90 5.78 -14.97
N VAL A 38 -20.34 4.55 -15.20
CA VAL A 38 -19.44 3.44 -15.60
C VAL A 38 -18.87 3.66 -17.00
N VAL A 39 -19.69 4.10 -17.95
CA VAL A 39 -19.21 4.42 -19.32
C VAL A 39 -18.22 5.57 -19.31
N SER A 40 -18.46 6.62 -18.52
CA SER A 40 -17.52 7.74 -18.36
C SER A 40 -16.19 7.30 -17.73
N GLN A 41 -16.21 6.40 -16.76
CA GLN A 41 -14.98 5.89 -16.16
C GLN A 41 -14.18 5.03 -17.14
N VAL A 42 -14.84 4.14 -17.91
CA VAL A 42 -14.16 3.33 -18.94
C VAL A 42 -13.51 4.22 -20.02
N GLN A 43 -14.22 5.24 -20.51
CA GLN A 43 -13.67 6.20 -21.46
C GLN A 43 -12.48 6.99 -20.91
N SER A 44 -12.47 7.27 -19.60
CA SER A 44 -11.33 7.94 -18.96
C SER A 44 -10.09 7.04 -18.88
N TYR A 45 -10.27 5.73 -18.73
CA TYR A 45 -9.16 4.77 -18.75
C TYR A 45 -8.59 4.58 -20.16
N ASP A 46 -9.42 4.55 -21.19
CA ASP A 46 -8.96 4.45 -22.59
C ASP A 46 -8.07 5.65 -22.95
N ASN A 47 -8.47 6.86 -22.58
CA ASN A 47 -7.66 8.07 -22.79
C ASN A 47 -6.30 8.01 -22.06
N LEU A 48 -6.28 7.40 -20.86
CA LEU A 48 -5.06 7.28 -20.06
C LEU A 48 -4.11 6.21 -20.63
N ILE A 49 -4.67 5.12 -21.18
CA ILE A 49 -3.93 4.09 -21.91
C ILE A 49 -3.31 4.68 -23.17
N ASP A 50 -4.05 5.46 -23.96
CA ASP A 50 -3.54 6.09 -25.18
C ASP A 50 -2.42 7.09 -24.87
N MET A 51 -2.58 7.90 -23.82
CA MET A 51 -1.53 8.82 -23.37
C MET A 51 -0.27 8.05 -22.96
N LYS A 52 -0.40 6.97 -22.18
CA LYS A 52 0.75 6.14 -21.78
C LYS A 52 1.40 5.41 -22.95
N ALA A 53 0.62 4.96 -23.93
CA ALA A 53 1.13 4.36 -25.15
C ALA A 53 1.95 5.38 -25.97
N SER A 54 1.48 6.63 -26.04
CA SER A 54 2.20 7.72 -26.73
C SER A 54 3.52 8.10 -26.02
N GLU A 55 3.52 8.20 -24.69
CA GLU A 55 4.73 8.44 -23.89
C GLU A 55 5.76 7.32 -24.08
N LEU A 56 5.32 6.06 -24.09
CA LEU A 56 6.21 4.91 -24.32
C LEU A 56 6.82 4.94 -25.73
N GLN A 57 6.05 5.31 -26.75
CA GLN A 57 6.54 5.41 -28.11
C GLN A 57 7.58 6.53 -28.26
N GLU A 58 7.38 7.66 -27.57
CA GLU A 58 8.34 8.76 -27.57
C GLU A 58 9.63 8.39 -26.84
N LEU A 59 9.54 7.76 -25.67
CA LEU A 59 10.70 7.24 -24.93
C LEU A 59 11.47 6.19 -25.74
N GLN A 60 10.76 5.28 -26.43
CA GLN A 60 11.41 4.28 -27.29
C GLN A 60 12.14 4.93 -28.46
N LYS A 61 11.58 6.00 -29.05
CA LYS A 61 12.24 6.79 -30.09
C LYS A 61 13.48 7.50 -29.57
N GLN A 62 13.44 8.04 -28.35
CA GLN A 62 14.61 8.66 -27.71
C GLN A 62 15.72 7.63 -27.45
N ILE A 63 15.39 6.44 -26.96
CA ILE A 63 16.36 5.34 -26.75
C ILE A 63 17.01 4.91 -28.07
N VAL A 64 16.22 4.80 -29.16
CA VAL A 64 16.77 4.45 -30.48
C VAL A 64 17.69 5.54 -31.02
N LEU A 65 17.30 6.81 -30.91
CA LEU A 65 18.13 7.96 -31.30
C LEU A 65 19.44 8.04 -30.50
N GLU A 66 19.39 7.76 -29.20
CA GLU A 66 20.57 7.76 -28.33
C GLU A 66 21.50 6.59 -28.66
N LYS A 67 20.93 5.41 -28.96
CA LYS A 67 21.67 4.22 -29.38
C LYS A 67 22.31 4.38 -30.77
N GLU A 68 21.66 5.09 -31.69
CA GLU A 68 22.24 5.46 -32.99
C GLU A 68 23.38 6.48 -32.84
N LYS A 69 23.25 7.47 -31.94
CA LYS A 69 24.35 8.39 -31.60
C LYS A 69 25.56 7.67 -31.00
N LEU A 70 25.32 6.65 -30.15
CA LEU A 70 26.37 5.81 -29.57
C LEU A 70 26.99 4.80 -30.57
N SER A 71 26.27 4.43 -31.63
CA SER A 71 26.75 3.48 -32.65
C SER A 71 27.62 4.13 -33.75
N GLY A 72 27.62 5.47 -33.85
CA GLY A 72 28.40 6.24 -34.82
C GLY A 72 29.85 6.56 -34.42
N THR A 73 30.30 6.18 -33.22
CA THR A 73 31.70 6.40 -32.78
C THR A 73 32.31 5.08 -32.32
N LYS A 74 32.77 4.27 -33.29
CA LYS A 74 33.70 3.18 -33.04
C LYS A 74 35.09 3.59 -33.48
N GLU A 75 35.82 4.27 -32.60
CA GLU A 75 37.28 4.21 -32.60
C GLU A 75 37.77 4.03 -31.16
N MET A 76 38.63 3.03 -30.96
CA MET A 76 39.27 2.69 -29.68
C MET A 76 40.08 3.88 -29.16
N PRO A 77 40.15 4.12 -27.84
CA PRO A 77 41.05 5.13 -27.31
C PRO A 77 42.48 4.56 -27.31
N THR A 78 43.25 4.93 -28.33
CA THR A 78 44.71 4.97 -28.23
C THR A 78 45.07 6.06 -27.23
N GLN A 79 45.93 5.76 -26.26
CA GLN A 79 46.50 6.75 -25.36
C GLN A 79 47.15 7.88 -26.17
N VAL A 80 46.55 9.07 -26.15
CA VAL A 80 47.17 10.29 -26.60
C VAL A 80 47.02 11.30 -25.47
N GLN A 81 48.14 11.67 -24.83
CA GLN A 81 48.18 12.82 -23.94
C GLN A 81 47.89 14.08 -24.77
N PRO A 82 46.87 14.89 -24.43
CA PRO A 82 46.65 16.13 -25.15
C PRO A 82 47.52 17.24 -24.53
N THR A 83 48.46 17.76 -25.31
CA THR A 83 49.08 19.06 -25.01
C THR A 83 48.07 20.15 -25.37
N PHE A 84 47.34 20.66 -24.38
CA PHE A 84 46.45 21.80 -24.57
C PHE A 84 47.25 23.11 -24.49
N VAL A 85 47.26 23.84 -25.60
CA VAL A 85 47.77 25.22 -25.67
C VAL A 85 46.66 26.16 -25.19
N GLY A 86 46.90 26.81 -24.06
CA GLY A 86 46.39 28.15 -23.74
C GLY A 86 44.87 28.36 -23.75
N THR A 87 44.19 27.81 -22.75
CA THR A 87 42.92 28.38 -22.27
C THR A 87 42.98 28.42 -20.74
N THR A 88 42.98 29.62 -20.17
CA THR A 88 42.84 29.82 -18.72
C THR A 88 41.44 29.36 -18.32
N THR A 89 41.34 28.12 -17.85
CA THR A 89 40.18 27.65 -17.11
C THR A 89 40.15 28.38 -15.76
N PRO A 90 38.98 28.81 -15.27
CA PRO A 90 38.85 29.22 -13.88
C PRO A 90 39.36 28.07 -13.01
N SER A 91 40.14 28.41 -11.97
CA SER A 91 40.62 27.45 -10.95
C SER A 91 39.50 26.46 -10.66
N LEU A 92 39.70 25.20 -11.07
CA LEU A 92 38.76 24.13 -10.86
C LEU A 92 38.38 24.16 -9.38
N ALA A 93 37.12 24.43 -9.07
CA ALA A 93 36.67 24.39 -7.69
C ALA A 93 37.02 23.00 -7.12
N ASP A 94 37.72 23.00 -5.99
CA ASP A 94 38.37 21.84 -5.39
C ASP A 94 37.34 20.93 -4.71
N TYR A 95 36.40 20.42 -5.51
CA TYR A 95 35.37 19.46 -5.09
C TYR A 95 35.86 18.01 -5.17
N ARG A 96 37.09 17.78 -5.62
CA ARG A 96 37.64 16.45 -5.81
C ARG A 96 38.32 15.99 -4.54
N HIS A 97 37.57 15.31 -3.68
CA HIS A 97 38.16 14.58 -2.58
C HIS A 97 38.91 13.36 -3.15
N TYR A 98 40.23 13.47 -3.32
CA TYR A 98 41.07 12.44 -3.95
C TYR A 98 41.06 11.11 -3.19
N ASP A 99 40.81 11.16 -1.88
CA ASP A 99 40.69 9.99 -1.02
C ASP A 99 39.28 9.44 -0.90
N PHE A 100 38.28 10.02 -1.59
CA PHE A 100 36.88 9.58 -1.54
C PHE A 100 36.74 8.07 -1.77
N ALA A 101 37.44 7.52 -2.77
CA ALA A 101 37.36 6.09 -3.06
C ALA A 101 37.87 5.22 -1.90
N ASN A 102 38.93 5.64 -1.23
CA ASN A 102 39.50 4.94 -0.08
C ASN A 102 38.61 5.05 1.15
N ASP A 103 38.09 6.25 1.42
CA ASP A 103 37.19 6.50 2.55
C ASP A 103 35.84 5.81 2.35
N TYR A 104 35.32 5.82 1.13
CA TYR A 104 34.14 5.06 0.73
C TYR A 104 34.36 3.56 0.84
N ALA A 105 35.52 3.03 0.42
CA ALA A 105 35.82 1.61 0.57
C ALA A 105 35.85 1.18 2.05
N LYS A 106 36.44 2.00 2.95
CA LYS A 106 36.42 1.77 4.39
C LYS A 106 35.01 1.87 4.99
N LEU A 107 34.21 2.84 4.53
CA LEU A 107 32.80 2.99 4.92
C LEU A 107 32.00 1.77 4.46
N LYS A 108 32.19 1.31 3.24
CA LYS A 108 31.55 0.13 2.66
C LYS A 108 31.92 -1.15 3.39
N GLU A 109 33.17 -1.29 3.81
CA GLU A 109 33.62 -2.43 4.64
C GLU A 109 32.93 -2.42 6.02
N LYS A 110 32.77 -1.24 6.63
CA LYS A 110 32.04 -1.09 7.91
C LYS A 110 30.51 -1.21 7.75
N LEU A 111 29.95 -0.74 6.63
CA LEU A 111 28.54 -0.85 6.25
C LEU A 111 28.18 -2.24 5.70
N SER A 112 29.19 -3.08 5.43
CA SER A 112 29.04 -4.52 5.28
C SER A 112 28.73 -5.18 6.63
N TYR A 113 27.87 -4.54 7.44
CA TYR A 113 27.15 -5.20 8.51
C TYR A 113 26.58 -6.49 7.95
N GLN A 114 26.78 -7.58 8.68
CA GLN A 114 26.08 -8.82 8.41
C GLN A 114 24.60 -8.53 8.66
N TYR A 115 23.87 -8.17 7.60
CA TYR A 115 22.42 -7.91 7.66
C TYR A 115 21.68 -9.02 8.41
N LYS A 116 22.20 -10.26 8.33
CA LYS A 116 21.78 -11.42 9.12
C LYS A 116 21.75 -11.20 10.63
N ASN A 117 22.77 -10.57 11.21
CA ASN A 117 22.85 -10.32 12.65
C ASN A 117 21.85 -9.23 13.06
N VAL A 118 21.73 -8.18 12.26
CA VAL A 118 20.76 -7.10 12.48
C VAL A 118 19.34 -7.63 12.40
N VAL A 119 19.03 -8.44 11.38
CA VAL A 119 17.71 -9.08 11.23
C VAL A 119 17.43 -10.03 12.40
N LYS A 120 18.42 -10.80 12.87
CA LYS A 120 18.28 -11.69 14.03
C LYS A 120 18.01 -10.91 15.32
N GLU A 121 18.71 -9.81 15.54
CA GLU A 121 18.51 -8.92 16.69
C GLU A 121 17.11 -8.30 16.64
N ILE A 122 16.70 -7.75 15.49
CA ILE A 122 15.35 -7.21 15.28
C ILE A 122 14.28 -8.27 15.53
N TYR A 123 14.48 -9.52 15.07
CA TYR A 123 13.56 -10.63 15.32
C TYR A 123 13.44 -10.95 16.81
N GLN A 124 14.56 -10.94 17.55
CA GLN A 124 14.59 -11.22 19.00
C GLN A 124 13.99 -10.07 19.82
N THR A 125 14.27 -8.81 19.46
CA THR A 125 13.78 -7.62 20.16
C THR A 125 12.27 -7.43 19.99
N ASN A 126 11.71 -7.79 18.83
CA ASN A 126 10.26 -7.70 18.59
C ASN A 126 9.49 -8.95 19.08
N ASN A 127 10.11 -9.74 19.96
CA ASN A 127 9.59 -10.90 20.72
C ASN A 127 8.14 -11.31 20.38
N ILE A 128 8.02 -12.10 19.32
CA ILE A 128 6.75 -12.45 18.62
C ILE A 128 5.76 -13.23 19.51
N GLU A 129 6.20 -13.82 20.63
CA GLU A 129 5.39 -14.77 21.40
C GLU A 129 4.26 -14.13 22.23
N GLU A 130 4.45 -12.94 22.80
CA GLU A 130 3.40 -12.26 23.57
C GLU A 130 2.24 -11.78 22.67
N ASP A 131 2.51 -11.55 21.39
CA ASP A 131 1.52 -11.02 20.44
C ASP A 131 0.79 -12.11 19.64
N LYS A 132 1.26 -13.36 19.66
CA LYS A 132 0.66 -14.45 18.86
C LYS A 132 -0.79 -14.75 19.26
N ASP A 133 -1.08 -14.89 20.55
CA ASP A 133 -2.44 -15.17 21.04
C ASP A 133 -3.38 -13.99 20.75
N TYR A 134 -2.87 -12.76 20.81
CA TYR A 134 -3.63 -11.56 20.48
C TYR A 134 -3.91 -11.47 18.97
N ILE A 135 -2.93 -11.74 18.11
CA ILE A 135 -3.08 -11.79 16.65
C ILE A 135 -4.05 -12.90 16.24
N GLU A 136 -3.98 -14.09 16.85
CA GLU A 136 -4.92 -15.18 16.61
C GLU A 136 -6.35 -14.78 16.99
N THR A 137 -6.52 -14.11 18.12
CA THR A 137 -7.81 -13.55 18.57
C THR A 137 -8.33 -12.49 17.57
N LEU A 138 -7.47 -11.60 17.10
CA LEU A 138 -7.82 -10.59 16.07
C LEU A 138 -8.25 -11.24 14.76
N ASN A 139 -7.52 -12.26 14.29
CA ASN A 139 -7.85 -12.97 13.06
C ASN A 139 -9.18 -13.73 13.17
N SER A 140 -9.41 -14.44 14.27
CA SER A 140 -10.69 -15.09 14.56
C SER A 140 -11.86 -14.11 14.52
N LEU A 141 -11.69 -12.94 15.14
CA LEU A 141 -12.72 -11.90 15.15
C LEU A 141 -12.98 -11.31 13.75
N ILE A 142 -11.92 -11.08 12.97
CA ILE A 142 -12.02 -10.61 11.58
C ILE A 142 -12.72 -11.64 10.69
N ASP A 143 -12.44 -12.94 10.86
CA ASP A 143 -13.06 -14.01 10.07
C ASP A 143 -14.56 -14.11 10.35
N LYS A 144 -14.98 -13.93 11.61
CA LYS A 144 -16.39 -13.84 12.00
C LYS A 144 -17.05 -12.59 11.40
N LEU A 145 -16.34 -11.48 11.39
CA LEU A 145 -16.74 -10.20 10.80
C LEU A 145 -16.33 -10.11 9.31
N SER A 146 -16.72 -11.11 8.51
CA SER A 146 -16.52 -11.06 7.06
C SER A 146 -17.17 -9.82 6.45
N PHE A 147 -16.69 -9.38 5.28
CA PHE A 147 -17.23 -8.21 4.58
C PHE A 147 -18.76 -8.26 4.41
N GLU A 148 -19.31 -9.43 4.07
CA GLU A 148 -20.76 -9.61 3.94
C GLU A 148 -21.49 -9.49 5.27
N ASN A 149 -20.91 -10.02 6.35
CA ASN A 149 -21.50 -9.95 7.68
C ASN A 149 -21.47 -8.52 8.22
N VAL A 150 -20.34 -7.82 8.05
CA VAL A 150 -20.20 -6.40 8.42
C VAL A 150 -21.20 -5.55 7.65
N TYR A 151 -21.34 -5.78 6.34
CA TYR A 151 -22.31 -5.05 5.52
C TYR A 151 -23.75 -5.26 6.01
N LYS A 152 -24.15 -6.51 6.28
CA LYS A 152 -25.49 -6.84 6.80
C LYS A 152 -25.73 -6.20 8.17
N ILE A 153 -24.78 -6.34 9.10
CA ILE A 153 -24.88 -5.79 10.45
C ILE A 153 -24.92 -4.25 10.40
N SER A 154 -24.14 -3.61 9.54
CA SER A 154 -24.10 -2.14 9.40
C SER A 154 -25.43 -1.50 8.98
N SER A 155 -26.38 -2.29 8.47
CA SER A 155 -27.72 -1.80 8.11
C SER A 155 -28.68 -1.68 9.30
N LEU A 156 -28.31 -2.20 10.47
CA LEU A 156 -29.08 -2.19 11.71
C LEU A 156 -28.72 -0.99 12.59
N ASP A 157 -29.50 -0.72 13.63
CA ASP A 157 -29.21 0.34 14.59
C ASP A 157 -28.05 -0.05 15.53
N SER A 158 -27.31 0.94 16.05
CA SER A 158 -26.08 0.71 16.84
C SER A 158 -26.25 -0.26 18.03
N GLU A 159 -27.43 -0.30 18.66
CA GLU A 159 -27.72 -1.21 19.77
C GLU A 159 -27.86 -2.66 19.29
N GLU A 160 -28.61 -2.87 18.19
CA GLU A 160 -28.80 -4.18 17.55
C GLU A 160 -27.48 -4.72 16.99
N GLN A 161 -26.64 -3.83 16.42
CA GLN A 161 -25.30 -4.19 15.95
C GLN A 161 -24.44 -4.75 17.09
N LEU A 162 -24.47 -4.09 18.25
CA LEU A 162 -23.68 -4.49 19.41
C LEU A 162 -24.19 -5.80 20.03
N GLU A 163 -25.51 -6.01 20.05
CA GLU A 163 -26.11 -7.25 20.54
C GLU A 163 -25.69 -8.45 19.69
N ILE A 164 -25.85 -8.35 18.37
CA ILE A 164 -25.44 -9.41 17.43
C ILE A 164 -23.94 -9.71 17.55
N ILE A 165 -23.11 -8.67 17.68
CA ILE A 165 -21.66 -8.87 17.80
C ILE A 165 -21.31 -9.54 19.13
N LYS A 166 -21.99 -9.21 20.23
CA LYS A 166 -21.78 -9.87 21.53
C LYS A 166 -22.16 -11.35 21.51
N GLU A 167 -23.12 -11.76 20.68
CA GLU A 167 -23.51 -13.17 20.57
C GLU A 167 -22.50 -14.04 19.81
N ILE A 168 -21.74 -13.46 18.87
CA ILE A 168 -20.80 -14.20 18.02
C ILE A 168 -19.37 -14.24 18.59
N VAL A 169 -19.03 -13.32 19.48
CA VAL A 169 -17.68 -13.22 20.08
C VAL A 169 -17.50 -14.16 21.26
N ASN A 170 -16.27 -14.66 21.43
CA ASN A 170 -15.88 -15.42 22.62
C ASN A 170 -15.34 -14.49 23.74
N GLU A 171 -15.04 -15.04 24.92
CA GLU A 171 -14.56 -14.25 26.06
C GLU A 171 -13.26 -13.46 25.76
N LYS A 172 -12.33 -14.03 24.99
CA LYS A 172 -11.09 -13.33 24.60
C LYS A 172 -11.35 -12.20 23.61
N GLU A 173 -12.19 -12.44 22.62
CA GLU A 173 -12.61 -11.44 21.61
C GLU A 173 -13.45 -10.33 22.24
N MET A 174 -14.21 -10.65 23.29
CA MET A 174 -14.98 -9.67 24.06
C MET A 174 -14.07 -8.63 24.71
N LEU A 175 -12.91 -9.04 25.25
CA LEU A 175 -11.90 -8.10 25.77
C LEU A 175 -11.36 -7.17 24.68
N VAL A 176 -11.25 -7.67 23.44
CA VAL A 176 -10.84 -6.86 22.28
C VAL A 176 -11.93 -5.86 21.90
N LEU A 177 -13.20 -6.27 21.94
CA LEU A 177 -14.35 -5.41 21.70
C LEU A 177 -14.47 -4.32 22.76
N GLU A 178 -14.26 -4.64 24.03
CA GLU A 178 -14.26 -3.68 25.13
C GLU A 178 -13.19 -2.60 24.97
N LYS A 179 -11.99 -2.97 24.51
CA LYS A 179 -10.93 -1.99 24.16
C LYS A 179 -11.36 -1.01 23.07
N PHE A 180 -12.23 -1.41 22.15
CA PHE A 180 -12.75 -0.52 21.11
C PHE A 180 -13.86 0.42 21.64
N LEU A 181 -14.66 -0.05 22.59
CA LEU A 181 -15.85 0.64 23.13
C LEU A 181 -15.55 1.80 24.08
N ASP A 182 -14.27 2.12 24.33
CA ASP A 182 -13.77 2.99 25.39
C ASP A 182 -14.05 4.51 25.18
N ASN A 183 -15.26 4.86 24.71
CA ASN A 183 -15.96 6.17 24.61
C ASN A 183 -16.50 6.54 23.21
N LYS A 184 -17.06 5.58 22.46
CA LYS A 184 -17.69 5.86 21.15
C LYS A 184 -19.03 5.16 20.98
N GLN A 185 -19.94 5.79 20.23
CA GLN A 185 -21.10 5.09 19.70
C GLN A 185 -20.62 3.92 18.82
N PHE A 186 -21.22 2.76 19.02
CA PHE A 186 -20.82 1.56 18.32
C PHE A 186 -21.21 1.64 16.84
N ASP A 187 -20.24 1.34 15.97
CA ASP A 187 -20.41 1.19 14.54
C ASP A 187 -19.59 -0.02 14.07
N CYS A 188 -20.27 -0.99 13.46
CA CYS A 188 -19.68 -2.22 12.96
C CYS A 188 -18.59 -1.96 11.91
N ILE A 189 -18.76 -0.94 11.06
CA ILE A 189 -17.76 -0.59 10.03
C ILE A 189 -16.49 -0.06 10.71
N SER A 190 -16.64 0.83 11.69
CA SER A 190 -15.53 1.36 12.48
C SER A 190 -14.80 0.27 13.26
N LEU A 191 -15.52 -0.70 13.84
CA LEU A 191 -14.90 -1.87 14.47
C LEU A 191 -14.07 -2.67 13.47
N TYR A 192 -14.65 -2.99 12.31
CA TYR A 192 -13.97 -3.75 11.26
C TYR A 192 -12.69 -3.06 10.80
N GLN A 193 -12.74 -1.75 10.54
CA GLN A 193 -11.55 -0.97 10.18
C GLN A 193 -10.49 -0.96 11.29
N TRP A 194 -10.93 -0.79 12.54
CA TRP A 194 -10.03 -0.79 13.69
C TRP A 194 -9.33 -2.14 13.86
N LEU A 195 -10.03 -3.27 13.67
CA LEU A 195 -9.43 -4.61 13.73
C LEU A 195 -8.36 -4.81 12.66
N TYR A 196 -8.60 -4.37 11.42
CA TYR A 196 -7.59 -4.44 10.37
C TYR A 196 -6.36 -3.58 10.67
N MET A 197 -6.57 -2.41 11.28
CA MET A 197 -5.48 -1.55 11.75
C MET A 197 -4.69 -2.24 12.86
N GLN A 198 -5.34 -2.80 13.88
CA GLN A 198 -4.67 -3.55 14.95
C GLN A 198 -3.87 -4.72 14.38
N ARG A 199 -4.47 -5.52 13.49
CA ARG A 199 -3.76 -6.63 12.84
C ARG A 199 -2.51 -6.17 12.10
N LYS A 200 -2.54 -5.00 11.45
CA LYS A 200 -1.38 -4.43 10.76
C LYS A 200 -0.31 -3.89 11.72
N LEU A 201 -0.72 -3.32 12.86
CA LEU A 201 0.20 -2.85 13.89
C LEU A 201 0.96 -4.01 14.55
N HIS A 202 0.28 -5.14 14.69
CA HIS A 202 0.81 -6.38 15.25
C HIS A 202 1.28 -7.36 14.16
N ASP A 203 1.39 -6.92 12.91
CA ASP A 203 1.94 -7.77 11.85
C ASP A 203 3.44 -7.94 12.09
N VAL A 204 3.85 -9.19 12.27
CA VAL A 204 5.24 -9.54 12.60
C VAL A 204 5.97 -10.10 11.38
N GLN A 205 5.38 -9.99 10.19
CA GLN A 205 6.07 -10.33 8.96
C GLN A 205 7.30 -9.44 8.78
N ILE A 206 8.47 -10.08 8.66
CA ILE A 206 9.72 -9.38 8.42
C ILE A 206 9.99 -9.39 6.91
N CYS A 207 10.16 -8.20 6.33
CA CYS A 207 10.60 -8.03 4.96
C CYS A 207 11.95 -7.31 4.91
N VAL A 208 12.92 -7.89 4.24
CA VAL A 208 14.25 -7.29 4.07
C VAL A 208 14.42 -6.88 2.62
N LYS A 209 14.59 -5.59 2.38
CA LYS A 209 14.92 -5.05 1.06
C LYS A 209 16.42 -4.98 0.87
N VAL A 210 16.93 -5.55 -0.20
CA VAL A 210 18.36 -5.62 -0.52
C VAL A 210 18.66 -5.08 -1.91
N THR A 211 19.90 -4.59 -2.07
CA THR A 211 20.43 -4.07 -3.35
C THR A 211 20.88 -5.13 -4.34
N ASP A 212 20.97 -6.40 -3.91
CA ASP A 212 21.54 -7.48 -4.70
C ASP A 212 20.51 -8.58 -4.91
N LYS A 213 20.26 -8.92 -6.18
CA LYS A 213 19.33 -9.98 -6.59
C LYS A 213 19.79 -11.36 -6.13
N GLU A 214 21.09 -11.57 -5.94
CA GLU A 214 21.65 -12.86 -5.51
C GLU A 214 21.46 -13.10 -4.00
N LYS A 215 21.29 -12.04 -3.19
CA LYS A 215 21.04 -12.14 -1.74
C LYS A 215 19.61 -12.57 -1.39
N LYS A 216 18.71 -12.61 -2.38
CA LYS A 216 17.30 -13.01 -2.24
C LYS A 216 17.12 -14.45 -1.74
N THR A 217 18.09 -15.34 -1.97
CA THR A 217 17.97 -16.79 -1.74
C THR A 217 18.41 -17.25 -0.35
N GLN A 218 18.92 -16.35 0.50
CA GLN A 218 19.33 -16.68 1.87
C GLN A 218 18.21 -16.33 2.87
N GLY A 219 17.07 -17.01 2.73
CA GLY A 219 15.96 -16.92 3.69
C GLY A 219 16.40 -17.38 5.08
N TYR A 220 16.02 -16.62 6.12
CA TYR A 220 16.19 -17.01 7.51
C TYR A 220 14.81 -17.41 8.05
N GLY A 221 14.54 -18.72 8.13
CA GLY A 221 13.26 -19.24 8.64
C GLY A 221 12.02 -18.92 7.80
N GLU A 222 10.85 -19.36 8.25
CA GLU A 222 9.55 -19.17 7.58
C GLU A 222 9.04 -17.71 7.57
N ILE A 223 9.67 -16.80 8.32
CA ILE A 223 9.11 -15.48 8.66
C ILE A 223 9.80 -14.31 7.92
N ILE A 224 10.88 -14.57 7.16
CA ILE A 224 11.67 -13.52 6.51
C ILE A 224 11.51 -13.57 4.99
N SER A 225 10.76 -12.62 4.46
CA SER A 225 10.71 -12.31 3.03
C SER A 225 11.89 -11.42 2.65
N VAL A 226 12.55 -11.71 1.53
CA VAL A 226 13.66 -10.89 1.01
C VAL A 226 13.29 -10.36 -0.37
N GLU A 227 13.28 -9.04 -0.51
CA GLU A 227 12.88 -8.35 -1.72
C GLU A 227 14.05 -7.54 -2.30
N TYR A 228 14.11 -7.46 -3.62
CA TYR A 228 15.07 -6.61 -4.31
C TYR A 228 14.49 -5.22 -4.51
N ASP A 229 15.19 -4.19 -4.05
CA ASP A 229 14.79 -2.80 -4.28
C ASP A 229 15.80 -2.08 -5.19
N HIS A 230 15.32 -1.65 -6.36
CA HIS A 230 16.11 -0.96 -7.37
C HIS A 230 16.38 0.50 -7.00
N THR A 231 15.65 1.07 -6.03
CA THR A 231 15.84 2.44 -5.54
C THR A 231 17.00 2.54 -4.55
N LEU A 232 17.40 1.41 -3.97
CA LEU A 232 18.49 1.30 -3.02
C LEU A 232 19.83 1.21 -3.77
N CYS A 233 20.78 2.08 -3.43
CA CYS A 233 22.14 2.06 -3.98
C CYS A 233 23.03 1.08 -3.21
N GLU A 234 23.05 1.19 -1.89
CA GLU A 234 23.85 0.35 -0.99
C GLU A 234 23.08 0.02 0.30
N GLY A 235 23.52 -1.03 1.01
CA GLY A 235 22.94 -1.46 2.28
C GLY A 235 21.65 -2.30 2.15
N PHE A 236 20.78 -2.20 3.14
CA PHE A 236 19.50 -2.93 3.21
C PHE A 236 18.50 -2.18 4.11
N GLN A 237 17.21 -2.46 3.93
CA GLN A 237 16.14 -1.97 4.82
C GLN A 237 15.39 -3.16 5.40
N VAL A 238 15.00 -3.07 6.68
CA VAL A 238 14.21 -4.10 7.36
C VAL A 238 12.85 -3.52 7.74
N PHE A 239 11.79 -4.15 7.27
CA PHE A 239 10.41 -3.84 7.59
C PHE A 239 9.87 -4.90 8.55
N VAL A 240 9.23 -4.46 9.64
CA VAL A 240 8.54 -5.31 10.60
C VAL A 240 7.20 -4.66 10.90
N GLY A 241 6.12 -5.15 10.31
CA GLY A 241 4.80 -4.53 10.42
C GLY A 241 4.81 -3.07 9.97
N ASN A 242 4.64 -2.14 10.93
CA ASN A 242 4.66 -0.70 10.70
C ASN A 242 6.02 -0.02 10.95
N LYS A 243 7.07 -0.77 11.32
CA LYS A 243 8.41 -0.24 11.61
C LYS A 243 9.34 -0.47 10.42
N MET A 244 10.16 0.55 10.11
CA MET A 244 11.24 0.45 9.14
C MET A 244 12.56 0.76 9.84
N TYR A 245 13.53 -0.14 9.70
CA TYR A 245 14.91 0.07 10.12
C TYR A 245 15.75 0.26 8.86
N ASP A 246 16.25 1.48 8.68
CA ASP A 246 17.01 1.85 7.49
C ASP A 246 18.51 1.73 7.74
N TYR A 247 19.16 0.85 6.98
CA TYR A 247 20.61 0.66 6.95
C TYR A 247 21.14 0.80 5.53
N GLY A 248 20.40 1.47 4.65
CA GLY A 248 20.75 1.65 3.25
C GLY A 248 20.86 3.11 2.83
N VAL A 249 21.38 3.29 1.62
CA VAL A 249 21.51 4.59 0.97
C VAL A 249 20.66 4.56 -0.29
N CYS A 250 19.73 5.50 -0.41
CA CYS A 250 18.81 5.56 -1.54
C CYS A 250 19.35 6.43 -2.68
N LYS A 251 18.98 6.08 -3.92
CA LYS A 251 19.40 6.82 -5.14
C LYS A 251 19.04 8.30 -5.12
N TYR A 252 17.89 8.65 -4.53
CA TYR A 252 17.40 10.03 -4.49
C TYR A 252 18.11 10.90 -3.43
N GLU A 253 18.87 10.30 -2.52
CA GLU A 253 19.67 11.03 -1.53
C GLU A 253 21.03 11.48 -2.09
N LEU A 254 21.36 11.02 -3.30
CA LEU A 254 22.62 11.30 -3.99
C LEU A 254 22.48 12.35 -5.11
N ILE A 255 21.30 12.97 -5.24
CA ILE A 255 20.97 14.03 -6.22
C ILE A 255 20.93 15.37 -5.49
#